data_AF-A0A8J7MC25-F1
#
_entry.id   AF-A0A8J7MC25-F1
#
_cell.length_a   1.000
_cell.length_b   1.000
_cell.length_c   1.000
_cell.angle_alpha   90.00
_cell.angle_beta   90.00
_cell.angle_gamma   90.00
#
_symmetry.space_group_name_H-M   'P 1'
#
loop_
_entity.id
_entity.type
_entity.pdbx_description
1 polymer ?
#
loop_
_entity_poly.entity_id
_entity_poly.type
_entity_poly.pdbx_seq_one_letter_code
_entity_poly.pdbx_strand_id
1 'polypeptide(L)'
;MRKALLIFSLIPSLAFSSGQKAPPASISFHLESGEGAGAKMVREVETVVGKKWFSNSPFVSNGNVASFAPFPAKDGTSFGVVFQVDGLTAKRLEALTGTNINKLVMPVVNGQPTHVFRIDESIKDGQLVVWSGVTEREIKAYDFHFPRIGQSKEEWEKNVKKLKKELKEAEKQRKRLEKD
;
A
#
# COMPACT_ATOMS: atom_id res chain seq x y z
N MET A 1 20.54 12.81 50.65
CA MET A 1 19.35 13.04 49.80
C MET A 1 19.74 12.86 48.34
N ARG A 2 19.47 11.68 47.75
CA ARG A 2 19.83 11.38 46.36
C ARG A 2 18.67 11.83 45.46
N LYS A 3 18.92 12.82 44.60
CA LYS A 3 17.95 13.33 43.62
C LYS A 3 17.79 12.28 42.51
N ALA A 4 16.60 11.70 42.38
CA ALA A 4 16.25 10.86 41.24
C ALA A 4 15.87 11.76 40.07
N LEU A 5 16.64 11.70 38.98
CA LEU A 5 16.37 12.39 37.73
C LEU A 5 15.46 11.48 36.87
N LEU A 6 14.17 11.77 36.82
CA LEU A 6 13.21 11.12 35.93
C LEU A 6 13.39 11.67 34.51
N ILE A 7 14.05 10.89 33.65
CA ILE A 7 14.10 11.16 32.20
C ILE A 7 12.79 10.65 31.61
N PHE A 8 11.88 11.58 31.30
CA PHE A 8 10.66 11.28 30.56
C PHE A 8 11.03 11.12 29.08
N SER A 9 11.24 9.87 28.66
CA SER A 9 11.38 9.52 27.24
C SER A 9 10.07 9.83 26.53
N LEU A 10 10.02 10.94 25.78
CA LEU A 10 8.95 11.23 24.83
C LEU A 10 8.98 10.17 23.72
N ILE A 11 8.16 9.14 23.84
CA ILE A 11 7.82 8.28 22.70
C ILE A 11 6.85 9.11 21.85
N PRO A 12 7.18 9.45 20.59
CA PRO A 12 6.21 10.12 19.72
C PRO A 12 5.06 9.16 19.46
N SER A 13 3.93 9.44 20.09
CA SER A 13 2.67 8.76 19.80
C SER A 13 2.30 9.06 18.35
N LEU A 14 2.51 8.08 17.47
CA LEU A 14 1.89 8.07 16.15
C LEU A 14 0.37 8.06 16.37
N ALA A 15 -0.25 9.24 16.28
CA ALA A 15 -1.68 9.39 16.34
C ALA A 15 -2.29 8.77 15.07
N PHE A 16 -2.73 7.52 15.16
CA PHE A 16 -3.54 6.90 14.12
C PHE A 16 -4.90 7.61 14.05
N SER A 17 -5.12 8.39 12.99
CA SER A 17 -6.42 8.96 12.68
C SER A 17 -7.43 7.84 12.47
N SER A 18 -8.51 7.84 13.26
CA SER A 18 -9.62 6.87 13.19
C SER A 18 -10.58 7.18 12.02
N GLY A 19 -10.04 7.25 10.80
CA GLY A 19 -10.85 7.17 9.59
C GLY A 19 -11.50 5.78 9.48
N GLN A 20 -12.59 5.66 8.70
CA GLN A 20 -13.15 4.35 8.33
C GLN A 20 -12.00 3.41 7.97
N LYS A 21 -11.97 2.23 8.61
CA LYS A 21 -10.92 1.24 8.33
C LYS A 21 -10.89 1.01 6.82
N ALA A 22 -9.73 1.28 6.21
CA ALA A 22 -9.55 1.03 4.79
C ALA A 22 -9.95 -0.43 4.51
N PRO A 23 -10.59 -0.71 3.36
CA PRO A 23 -10.89 -2.08 2.98
C PRO A 23 -9.62 -2.92 3.08
N PRO A 24 -9.70 -4.17 3.59
CA PRO A 24 -8.54 -5.06 3.60
C PRO A 24 -7.91 -5.09 2.20
N ALA A 25 -6.58 -5.05 2.15
CA ALA A 25 -5.83 -5.06 0.91
C ALA A 25 -6.06 -3.81 0.03
N SER A 26 -6.36 -2.64 0.61
CA SER A 26 -6.42 -1.40 -0.18
C SER A 26 -5.02 -0.94 -0.58
N ILE A 27 -4.84 -0.55 -1.84
CA ILE A 27 -3.63 0.05 -2.40
C ILE A 27 -4.04 1.27 -3.23
N SER A 28 -3.34 2.38 -3.03
CA SER A 28 -3.50 3.56 -3.88
C SER A 28 -2.21 4.35 -4.03
N PHE A 29 -2.05 5.01 -5.17
CA PHE A 29 -0.88 5.85 -5.47
C PHE A 29 -1.32 7.28 -5.70
N HIS A 30 -0.67 8.20 -5.00
CA HIS A 30 -1.01 9.62 -4.97
C HIS A 30 0.16 10.45 -5.47
N LEU A 31 -0.13 11.43 -6.33
CA LEU A 31 0.89 12.30 -6.89
C LEU A 31 1.09 13.54 -6.01
N GLU A 32 2.33 14.01 -5.90
CA GLU A 32 2.67 15.30 -5.32
C GLU A 32 1.88 16.42 -6.01
N SER A 33 1.34 17.32 -5.19
CA SER A 33 0.61 18.49 -5.62
C SER A 33 1.37 19.76 -5.23
N GLY A 34 1.08 20.86 -5.91
CA GLY A 34 1.67 22.15 -5.59
C GLY A 34 1.03 22.79 -4.35
N GLU A 35 1.80 23.63 -3.68
CA GLU A 35 1.28 24.56 -2.67
C GLU A 35 0.27 25.50 -3.36
N GLY A 36 -1.01 25.43 -2.98
CA GLY A 36 -2.09 26.19 -3.61
C GLY A 36 -3.20 25.34 -4.24
N ALA A 37 -3.04 24.02 -4.30
CA ALA A 37 -4.19 23.14 -4.54
C ALA A 37 -5.21 23.31 -3.41
N GLY A 38 -6.50 23.39 -3.75
CA GLY A 38 -7.56 23.65 -2.77
C GLY A 38 -7.47 22.68 -1.60
N ALA A 39 -7.51 23.18 -0.36
CA ALA A 39 -7.19 22.41 0.86
C ALA A 39 -7.99 21.10 1.04
N LYS A 40 -9.16 20.97 0.40
CA LYS A 40 -9.98 19.74 0.39
C LYS A 40 -9.46 18.65 -0.57
N MET A 41 -8.64 19.02 -1.55
CA MET A 41 -8.15 18.15 -2.61
C MET A 41 -6.75 17.59 -2.34
N VAL A 42 -6.08 18.08 -1.30
CA VAL A 42 -4.73 17.65 -0.94
C VAL A 42 -4.62 17.30 0.53
N ARG A 43 -3.57 16.56 0.87
CA ARG A 43 -3.16 16.28 2.25
C ARG A 43 -1.67 16.56 2.40
N GLU A 44 -1.31 17.16 3.53
CA GLU A 44 0.08 17.30 3.94
C GLU A 44 0.56 15.98 4.55
N VAL A 45 1.75 15.53 4.17
CA VAL A 45 2.40 14.34 4.70
C VAL A 45 3.86 14.64 5.00
N GLU A 46 4.32 14.24 6.18
CA GLU A 46 5.73 14.27 6.55
C GLU A 46 6.45 13.13 5.80
N THR A 47 7.47 13.47 5.01
CA THR A 47 8.24 12.50 4.22
C THR A 47 9.73 12.58 4.56
N VAL A 48 10.53 11.67 4.00
CA VAL A 48 12.00 11.70 4.15
C VAL A 48 12.65 12.94 3.54
N VAL A 49 11.94 13.67 2.67
CA VAL A 49 12.39 14.94 2.07
C VAL A 49 11.65 16.15 2.63
N GLY A 50 11.03 15.99 3.80
CA GLY A 50 10.25 17.02 4.51
C GLY A 50 8.76 16.97 4.21
N LYS A 51 8.03 17.99 4.67
CA LYS A 51 6.59 18.12 4.47
C LYS A 51 6.24 18.35 3.02
N LYS A 52 5.30 17.55 2.50
CA LYS A 52 4.87 17.57 1.11
C LYS A 52 3.36 17.43 1.00
N TRP A 53 2.80 18.01 -0.06
CA TRP A 53 1.37 17.94 -0.37
C TRP A 53 1.11 16.87 -1.42
N PHE A 54 0.12 16.01 -1.19
CA PHE A 54 -0.29 14.97 -2.13
C PHE A 54 -1.77 15.11 -2.46
N SER A 55 -2.14 14.80 -3.70
CA SER A 55 -3.56 14.74 -4.08
C SER A 55 -4.31 13.69 -3.27
N ASN A 56 -5.49 14.03 -2.77
CA ASN A 56 -6.39 13.08 -2.12
C ASN A 56 -6.93 12.05 -3.11
N SER A 57 -7.09 12.43 -4.39
CA SER A 57 -7.49 11.49 -5.44
C SER A 57 -6.28 10.66 -5.86
N PRO A 58 -6.36 9.32 -5.78
CA PRO A 58 -5.31 8.49 -6.33
C PRO A 58 -5.37 8.47 -7.87
N PHE A 59 -4.21 8.32 -8.51
CA PHE A 59 -4.15 8.09 -9.96
C PHE A 59 -4.18 6.59 -10.32
N VAL A 60 -3.83 5.73 -9.36
CA VAL A 60 -4.02 4.27 -9.41
C VAL A 60 -4.59 3.81 -8.08
N SER A 61 -5.58 2.93 -8.12
CA SER A 61 -6.20 2.28 -6.96
C SER A 61 -6.43 0.78 -7.22
N ASN A 62 -6.95 0.05 -6.24
CA ASN A 62 -7.31 -1.38 -6.38
C ASN A 62 -8.01 -1.73 -7.69
N GLY A 63 -8.96 -0.91 -8.14
CA GLY A 63 -9.77 -1.18 -9.34
C GLY A 63 -8.98 -1.17 -10.65
N ASN A 64 -7.73 -0.69 -10.61
CA ASN A 64 -6.85 -0.61 -11.76
C ASN A 64 -5.78 -1.71 -11.77
N VAL A 65 -5.68 -2.50 -10.70
CA VAL A 65 -4.65 -3.54 -10.54
C VAL A 65 -5.10 -4.81 -11.27
N ALA A 66 -4.25 -5.29 -12.18
CA ALA A 66 -4.45 -6.53 -12.92
C ALA A 66 -3.81 -7.73 -12.21
N SER A 67 -2.59 -7.57 -11.66
CA SER A 67 -1.88 -8.61 -10.92
C SER A 67 -0.81 -8.02 -10.01
N PHE A 68 -0.23 -8.83 -9.11
CA PHE A 68 0.83 -8.37 -8.21
C PHE A 68 1.91 -9.43 -7.94
N ALA A 69 3.11 -9.01 -7.56
CA ALA A 69 4.19 -9.88 -7.12
C ALA A 69 4.93 -9.27 -5.91
N PRO A 70 4.99 -9.96 -4.76
CA PRO A 70 5.72 -9.50 -3.61
C PRO A 70 7.20 -9.88 -3.74
N PHE A 71 8.06 -9.15 -3.05
CA PHE A 71 9.47 -9.47 -2.92
C PHE A 71 9.95 -9.11 -1.50
N PRO A 72 10.98 -9.78 -0.97
CA PRO A 72 11.58 -9.39 0.31
C PRO A 72 12.10 -7.95 0.24
N ALA A 73 11.65 -7.07 1.15
CA ALA A 73 12.16 -5.71 1.20
C ALA A 73 13.58 -5.67 1.76
N LYS A 74 14.32 -4.59 1.45
CA LYS A 74 15.69 -4.38 1.95
C LYS A 74 15.77 -4.20 3.47
N ASP A 75 14.66 -3.85 4.13
CA ASP A 75 14.61 -3.71 5.59
C ASP A 75 14.65 -5.05 6.33
N GLY A 76 14.56 -6.18 5.63
CA GLY A 76 14.62 -7.54 6.19
C GLY A 76 13.43 -7.93 7.06
N THR A 77 12.42 -7.08 7.22
CA THR A 77 11.27 -7.30 8.12
C THR A 77 9.93 -7.20 7.41
N SER A 78 9.89 -6.55 6.25
CA SER A 78 8.70 -6.39 5.44
C SER A 78 8.90 -6.90 4.01
N PHE A 79 7.86 -6.76 3.21
CA PHE A 79 7.86 -7.03 1.78
C PHE A 79 7.68 -5.74 1.01
N GLY A 80 8.28 -5.70 -0.17
CA GLY A 80 7.84 -4.84 -1.25
C GLY A 80 6.86 -5.58 -2.15
N VAL A 81 6.13 -4.83 -2.98
CA VAL A 81 5.15 -5.38 -3.92
C VAL A 81 5.20 -4.61 -5.23
N VAL A 82 5.30 -5.36 -6.33
CA VAL A 82 5.07 -4.87 -7.69
C VAL A 82 3.60 -5.09 -8.02
N PHE A 83 2.93 -4.05 -8.49
CA PHE A 83 1.56 -4.10 -9.00
C PHE A 83 1.58 -3.83 -10.51
N GLN A 84 1.07 -4.78 -11.29
CA GLN A 84 0.80 -4.59 -12.70
C GLN A 84 -0.60 -4.01 -12.84
N VAL A 85 -0.73 -2.87 -13.52
CA VAL A 85 -2.05 -2.27 -13.81
C VAL A 85 -2.65 -2.82 -15.10
N ASP A 86 -3.96 -2.64 -15.29
CA ASP A 86 -4.64 -2.99 -16.54
C ASP A 86 -4.14 -2.13 -17.73
N GLY A 87 -4.38 -2.59 -18.96
CA GLY A 87 -3.82 -1.94 -20.16
C GLY A 87 -4.32 -0.52 -20.42
N LEU A 88 -5.53 -0.15 -19.99
CA LEU A 88 -6.02 1.23 -20.09
C LEU A 88 -5.31 2.12 -19.07
N THR A 89 -5.15 1.62 -17.85
CA THR A 89 -4.43 2.32 -16.79
C THR A 89 -2.96 2.47 -17.14
N ALA A 90 -2.30 1.47 -17.76
CA ALA A 90 -0.90 1.54 -18.15
C ALA A 90 -0.62 2.72 -19.10
N LYS A 91 -1.48 2.93 -20.10
CA LYS A 91 -1.38 4.09 -21.03
C LYS A 91 -1.55 5.43 -20.31
N ARG A 92 -2.48 5.50 -19.35
CA ARG A 92 -2.69 6.70 -18.54
C ARG A 92 -1.51 6.96 -17.61
N LEU A 93 -0.91 5.90 -17.08
CA LEU A 93 0.25 5.97 -16.21
C LEU A 93 1.48 6.49 -16.97
N GLU A 94 1.72 6.00 -18.19
CA GLU A 94 2.80 6.48 -19.06
C GLU A 94 2.68 7.99 -19.31
N ALA A 95 1.50 8.47 -19.72
CA ALA A 95 1.25 9.89 -19.97
C ALA A 95 1.35 10.76 -18.70
N LEU A 96 0.82 10.26 -17.57
CA LEU A 96 0.87 10.96 -16.29
C LEU A 96 2.31 11.10 -15.81
N THR A 97 3.09 10.02 -15.83
CA THR A 97 4.47 10.04 -15.35
C THR A 97 5.37 10.86 -16.26
N GLY A 98 5.17 10.78 -17.58
CA GLY A 98 5.92 11.58 -18.56
C GLY A 98 5.73 13.10 -18.41
N THR A 99 4.58 13.55 -17.89
CA THR A 99 4.30 14.98 -17.64
C THR A 99 4.61 15.43 -16.21
N ASN A 100 4.99 14.50 -15.32
CA ASN A 100 5.21 14.76 -13.90
C ASN A 100 6.59 14.27 -13.43
N ILE A 101 7.59 14.29 -14.31
CA ILE A 101 8.99 14.04 -13.95
C ILE A 101 9.40 14.95 -12.78
N ASN A 102 10.22 14.41 -11.88
CA ASN A 102 10.69 14.98 -10.62
C ASN A 102 9.65 15.14 -9.51
N LYS A 103 8.37 14.87 -9.75
CA LYS A 103 7.37 14.84 -8.68
C LYS A 103 7.46 13.56 -7.86
N LEU A 104 7.03 13.65 -6.60
CA LEU A 104 6.90 12.50 -5.72
C LEU A 104 5.60 11.74 -5.96
N VAL A 105 5.68 10.42 -5.79
CA VAL A 105 4.55 9.50 -5.69
C VAL A 105 4.56 8.93 -4.29
N MET A 106 3.39 8.91 -3.67
CA MET A 106 3.16 8.33 -2.36
C MET A 106 2.21 7.14 -2.48
N PRO A 107 2.72 5.92 -2.29
CA PRO A 107 1.87 4.75 -2.15
C PRO A 107 1.24 4.74 -0.76
N VAL A 108 -0.02 4.29 -0.71
CA VAL A 108 -0.79 4.11 0.51
C VAL A 108 -1.30 2.68 0.55
N VAL A 109 -0.90 1.95 1.58
CA VAL A 109 -1.30 0.57 1.83
C VAL A 109 -2.20 0.55 3.05
N ASN A 110 -3.43 0.05 2.91
CA ASN A 110 -4.43 0.01 3.99
C ASN A 110 -4.61 1.36 4.74
N GLY A 111 -4.59 2.46 3.98
CA GLY A 111 -4.72 3.82 4.52
C GLY A 111 -3.44 4.38 5.14
N GLN A 112 -2.35 3.61 5.20
CA GLN A 112 -1.06 4.05 5.72
C GLN A 112 -0.14 4.48 4.58
N PRO A 113 0.34 5.74 4.55
CA PRO A 113 1.38 6.16 3.64
C PRO A 113 2.66 5.33 3.84
N THR A 114 3.28 4.93 2.74
CA THR A 114 4.57 4.23 2.71
C THR A 114 5.66 5.14 2.14
N HIS A 115 6.86 4.60 1.92
CA HIS A 115 7.98 5.38 1.41
C HIS A 115 7.66 6.02 0.06
N VAL A 116 7.82 7.34 -0.02
CA VAL A 116 7.62 8.11 -1.26
C VAL A 116 8.80 7.89 -2.21
N PHE A 117 8.54 7.93 -3.51
CA PHE A 117 9.59 7.88 -4.52
C PHE A 117 9.37 8.97 -5.56
N ARG A 118 10.45 9.36 -6.24
CA ARG A 118 10.42 10.38 -7.29
C ARG A 118 10.20 9.71 -8.64
N ILE A 119 9.40 10.35 -9.50
CA ILE A 119 9.31 9.99 -10.91
C ILE A 119 10.57 10.50 -11.62
N ASP A 120 11.42 9.59 -12.07
CA ASP A 120 12.63 9.86 -12.84
C ASP A 120 12.40 9.74 -14.34
N GLU A 121 11.55 8.81 -14.77
CA GLU A 121 11.14 8.61 -16.15
C GLU A 121 9.65 8.26 -16.30
N SER A 122 9.20 8.20 -17.56
CA SER A 122 7.85 7.75 -17.88
C SER A 122 7.74 6.22 -17.72
N ILE A 123 6.73 5.75 -16.99
CA ILE A 123 6.48 4.32 -16.74
C ILE A 123 5.75 3.71 -17.93
N LYS A 124 6.44 2.86 -18.69
CA LYS A 124 5.93 2.26 -19.95
C LYS A 124 5.41 0.83 -19.81
N ASP A 125 5.82 0.13 -18.76
CA ASP A 125 5.46 -1.27 -18.52
C ASP A 125 4.17 -1.43 -17.69
N GLY A 126 3.64 -0.33 -17.15
CA GLY A 126 2.45 -0.36 -16.29
C GLY A 126 2.74 -0.94 -14.89
N GLN A 127 3.99 -0.97 -14.45
CA GLN A 127 4.35 -1.47 -13.12
C GLN A 127 4.49 -0.33 -12.11
N LEU A 128 3.87 -0.50 -10.96
CA LEU A 128 4.04 0.38 -9.81
C LEU A 128 4.54 -0.42 -8.62
N VAL A 129 5.47 0.17 -7.86
CA VAL A 129 6.17 -0.53 -6.79
C VAL A 129 5.90 0.13 -5.45
N VAL A 130 5.60 -0.69 -4.45
CA VAL A 130 5.75 -0.36 -3.03
C VAL A 130 7.04 -1.01 -2.58
N TRP A 131 8.07 -0.25 -2.22
CA TRP A 131 9.41 -0.79 -1.97
C TRP A 131 9.53 -1.58 -0.67
N SER A 132 8.76 -1.20 0.36
CA SER A 132 8.75 -1.82 1.67
C SER A 132 7.50 -1.43 2.46
N GLY A 133 7.33 -2.04 3.63
CA GLY A 133 6.25 -1.75 4.57
C GLY A 133 5.01 -2.62 4.40
N VAL A 134 5.02 -3.58 3.45
CA VAL A 134 3.91 -4.53 3.27
C VAL A 134 4.16 -5.77 4.13
N THR A 135 3.16 -6.15 4.91
CA THR A 135 3.21 -7.32 5.80
C THR A 135 2.76 -8.60 5.09
N GLU A 136 3.14 -9.75 5.63
CA GLU A 136 2.66 -11.05 5.13
C GLU A 136 1.13 -11.17 5.17
N ARG A 137 0.49 -10.57 6.19
CA ARG A 137 -0.98 -10.52 6.30
C ARG A 137 -1.59 -9.79 5.11
N GLU A 138 -0.98 -8.70 4.66
CA GLU A 138 -1.45 -7.91 3.53
C GLU A 138 -1.23 -8.64 2.22
N ILE A 139 -0.08 -9.31 2.07
CA ILE A 139 0.17 -10.21 0.94
C ILE A 139 -0.93 -11.27 0.82
N LYS A 140 -1.25 -11.95 1.93
CA LYS A 140 -2.33 -12.94 1.97
C LYS A 140 -3.69 -12.32 1.66
N ALA A 141 -3.92 -11.08 2.07
CA ALA A 141 -5.14 -10.37 1.73
C ALA A 141 -5.21 -10.10 0.21
N TYR A 142 -4.12 -9.65 -0.42
CA TYR A 142 -4.05 -9.43 -1.87
C TYR A 142 -4.34 -10.69 -2.69
N ASP A 143 -3.96 -11.89 -2.21
CA ASP A 143 -4.29 -13.17 -2.88
C ASP A 143 -5.79 -13.37 -3.13
N PHE A 144 -6.66 -12.78 -2.30
CA PHE A 144 -8.12 -12.85 -2.48
C PHE A 144 -8.65 -11.88 -3.53
N HIS A 145 -7.86 -10.87 -3.91
CA HIS A 145 -8.29 -9.76 -4.74
C HIS A 145 -7.63 -9.74 -6.12
N PHE A 146 -6.39 -10.21 -6.23
CA PHE A 146 -5.60 -10.12 -7.45
C PHE A 146 -4.85 -11.44 -7.73
N PRO A 147 -4.69 -11.84 -8.99
CA PRO A 147 -3.76 -12.90 -9.36
C PRO A 147 -2.31 -12.47 -9.14
N ARG A 148 -1.42 -13.44 -8.93
CA ARG A 148 0.03 -13.19 -8.97
C ARG A 148 0.49 -12.89 -10.40
N ILE A 149 1.53 -12.07 -10.57
CA ILE A 149 2.13 -11.89 -11.90
C ILE A 149 2.57 -13.26 -12.44
N GLY A 150 2.16 -13.58 -13.67
CA GLY A 150 2.41 -14.88 -14.31
C GLY A 150 1.37 -15.96 -13.99
N GLN A 151 0.43 -15.71 -13.09
CA GLN A 151 -0.65 -16.64 -12.76
C GLN A 151 -1.85 -16.46 -13.69
N SER A 152 -2.44 -17.55 -14.18
CA SER A 152 -3.68 -17.48 -14.96
C SER A 152 -4.88 -17.12 -14.08
N LYS A 153 -5.96 -16.63 -14.69
CA LYS A 153 -7.21 -16.33 -13.97
C LYS A 153 -7.80 -17.58 -13.33
N GLU A 154 -7.79 -18.71 -14.04
CA GLU A 154 -8.30 -20.00 -13.58
C GLU A 154 -7.51 -20.52 -12.38
N GLU A 155 -6.18 -20.41 -12.43
CA GLU A 155 -5.29 -20.76 -11.33
C GLU A 155 -5.57 -19.89 -10.09
N TRP A 156 -5.76 -18.59 -10.29
CA TRP A 156 -6.11 -17.67 -9.22
C TRP A 156 -7.45 -18.02 -8.58
N GLU A 157 -8.50 -18.23 -9.37
CA GLU A 157 -9.81 -18.61 -8.85
C GLU A 157 -9.79 -19.93 -8.07
N LYS A 158 -9.00 -20.91 -8.54
CA LYS A 158 -8.77 -22.17 -7.82
C LYS A 158 -8.07 -21.93 -6.48
N ASN A 159 -7.05 -21.08 -6.45
CA ASN A 159 -6.32 -20.73 -5.23
C ASN A 159 -7.23 -19.97 -4.25
N VAL A 160 -8.04 -19.02 -4.71
CA VAL A 160 -9.01 -18.30 -3.87
C VAL A 160 -10.03 -19.26 -3.24
N LYS A 161 -10.55 -20.24 -4.00
CA LYS A 161 -11.46 -21.27 -3.47
C LYS A 161 -10.79 -22.09 -2.37
N LYS A 162 -9.54 -22.49 -2.58
CA LYS A 162 -8.74 -23.22 -1.59
C LYS A 162 -8.54 -22.39 -0.31
N LEU A 163 -8.07 -21.15 -0.44
CA LEU A 163 -7.84 -20.24 0.69
C LEU A 163 -9.12 -19.98 1.51
N LYS A 164 -10.26 -19.79 0.84
CA LYS A 164 -11.57 -19.63 1.52
C LYS A 164 -11.95 -20.87 2.33
N LYS A 165 -11.68 -22.07 1.81
CA LYS A 165 -11.93 -23.33 2.52
C LYS A 165 -11.06 -23.44 3.77
N GLU A 166 -9.76 -23.19 3.64
CA GLU A 166 -8.79 -23.23 4.74
C GLU A 166 -9.14 -22.20 5.83
N LEU A 167 -9.54 -20.98 5.44
CA LEU A 167 -9.97 -19.95 6.38
C LEU A 167 -11.20 -20.41 7.18
N LYS A 168 -12.20 -20.99 6.51
CA LYS A 168 -13.41 -21.51 7.17
C LYS A 168 -13.10 -22.65 8.15
N GLU A 169 -12.17 -23.53 7.80
CA GLU A 169 -11.72 -24.63 8.66
C GLU A 169 -10.98 -24.11 9.89
N ALA A 170 -10.07 -23.15 9.71
CA ALA A 170 -9.34 -22.49 10.79
C ALA A 170 -10.29 -21.74 11.75
N GLU A 171 -11.29 -21.03 11.22
CA GLU A 171 -12.32 -20.38 12.04
C GLU A 171 -13.13 -21.38 12.88
N LYS A 172 -13.48 -22.53 12.29
CA LYS A 172 -14.19 -23.59 13.01
C LYS A 172 -13.33 -24.20 14.12
N GLN A 173 -12.04 -24.40 13.87
CA GLN A 173 -11.10 -24.88 14.88
C GLN A 173 -10.92 -23.86 16.02
N ARG A 174 -10.73 -22.58 15.69
CA ARG A 174 -10.62 -21.51 16.70
C ARG A 174 -11.83 -21.47 17.63
N LYS A 175 -13.05 -21.54 17.06
CA LYS A 175 -14.30 -21.59 17.84
C LYS A 175 -14.48 -22.84 18.70
N ARG A 176 -13.77 -23.93 18.41
CA ARG A 176 -13.76 -25.14 19.26
C ARG A 176 -12.82 -24.92 20.44
N LEU A 177 -11.62 -24.43 20.17
CA LEU A 177 -10.63 -24.10 21.20
C LEU A 177 -11.07 -22.99 22.16
N GLU A 178 -11.91 -22.05 21.71
CA GLU A 178 -12.50 -21.01 22.57
C GLU A 178 -13.66 -21.52 23.46
N LYS A 179 -14.15 -22.74 23.22
CA LYS A 179 -15.26 -23.37 23.98
C LYS A 179 -14.79 -24.42 24.99
N ASP A 180 -13.55 -24.86 24.86
CA ASP A 180 -12.87 -25.78 25.78
C ASP A 180 -12.06 -24.98 26.82
#